data_AF-A0A817H3N8-F1
#
_entry.id   AF-A0A817H3N8-F1
#
_cell.length_a   1.000
_cell.length_b   1.000
_cell.length_c   1.000
_cell.angle_alpha   90.00
_cell.angle_beta   90.00
_cell.angle_gamma   90.00
#
_symmetry.space_group_name_H-M   'P 1'
#
loop_
_entity.id
_entity.type
_entity.pdbx_description
1 polymer ?
#
loop_
_entity_poly.entity_id
_entity_poly.type
_entity_poly.pdbx_seq_one_letter_code
_entity_poly.pdbx_strand_id
1 'polypeptide(L)'
;MRLEVLIQDGGIYLDSDVLILRSFDPLLNLNNIVKVHQDDQEAAFNAVILEKKDATFLKRLYDAYQNFNQNCWDCHSVRLAGRLTSMYPNEITVLPTNTILRPS
;
A
#
# COMPACT_ATOMS: atom_id res chain seq x y z
N MET A 1 10.10 -5.39 -8.48
CA MET A 1 9.98 -4.18 -9.29
C MET A 1 9.26 -3.02 -8.59
N ARG A 2 7.91 -2.98 -8.44
CA ARG A 2 7.22 -1.78 -7.89
C ARG A 2 7.69 -1.36 -6.48
N LEU A 3 7.88 -2.32 -5.58
CA LEU A 3 8.30 -2.05 -4.20
C LEU A 3 9.76 -1.55 -4.15
N GLU A 4 10.64 -2.07 -5.00
CA GLU A 4 12.05 -1.67 -5.05
C GLU A 4 12.19 -0.20 -5.46
N VAL A 5 11.45 0.22 -6.50
CA VAL A 5 11.43 1.61 -6.97
C VAL A 5 10.92 2.53 -5.86
N LEU A 6 9.80 2.19 -5.22
CA LEU A 6 9.27 2.98 -4.10
C LEU A 6 10.22 3.03 -2.89
N ILE A 7 10.93 1.94 -2.60
CA ILE A 7 11.94 1.92 -1.51
C ILE A 7 13.09 2.88 -1.85
N GLN A 8 13.56 2.87 -3.10
CA GLN A 8 14.72 3.65 -3.55
C GLN A 8 14.42 5.15 -3.69
N ASP A 9 13.26 5.48 -4.25
CA ASP A 9 12.92 6.84 -4.69
C ASP A 9 11.78 7.48 -3.88
N GLY A 10 11.00 6.68 -3.15
CA GLY A 10 9.73 7.12 -2.57
C GLY A 10 8.71 7.49 -3.64
N GLY A 11 7.76 8.33 -3.27
CA GLY A 11 6.77 8.89 -4.18
C GLY A 11 5.45 8.13 -4.19
N ILE A 12 4.78 8.16 -5.34
CA ILE A 12 3.44 7.62 -5.53
C ILE A 12 3.48 6.55 -6.61
N TYR A 13 3.09 5.34 -6.27
CA TYR A 13 2.84 4.26 -7.21
C TYR A 13 1.34 4.15 -7.49
N LEU A 14 1.01 3.98 -8.77
CA LEU A 14 -0.33 3.74 -9.26
C LEU A 14 -0.30 2.56 -10.24
N ASP A 15 -1.24 1.62 -10.12
CA ASP A 15 -1.48 0.66 -11.20
C ASP A 15 -1.94 1.42 -12.46
N SER A 16 -1.63 0.87 -13.64
CA SER A 16 -1.88 1.55 -14.93
C SER A 16 -3.36 1.76 -15.26
N ASP A 17 -4.24 1.08 -14.53
CA ASP A 17 -5.70 1.15 -14.64
C ASP A 17 -6.35 2.04 -13.56
N VAL A 18 -5.55 2.77 -12.77
CA VAL A 18 -6.04 3.73 -11.78
C VAL A 18 -6.37 5.08 -12.45
N LEU A 19 -7.60 5.55 -12.25
CA LEU A 19 -8.02 6.90 -12.62
C LEU A 19 -7.97 7.85 -11.41
N ILE A 20 -7.25 8.95 -11.53
CA ILE A 20 -7.13 9.97 -10.48
C ILE A 20 -8.26 11.00 -10.62
N LEU A 21 -9.13 11.08 -9.61
CA LEU A 21 -10.26 12.03 -9.61
C LEU A 21 -9.98 13.33 -8.84
N ARG A 22 -8.97 13.34 -7.96
CA ARG A 22 -8.62 14.48 -7.08
C ARG A 22 -7.11 14.48 -6.81
N SER A 23 -6.57 15.64 -6.43
CA SER A 23 -5.14 15.78 -6.08
C SER A 23 -4.76 14.93 -4.86
N PHE A 24 -3.53 14.41 -4.85
CA PHE A 24 -2.92 13.73 -3.70
C PHE A 24 -2.32 14.70 -2.67
N ASP A 25 -2.29 16.01 -2.92
CA ASP A 25 -1.69 17.01 -2.02
C ASP A 25 -2.12 16.87 -0.54
N PRO A 26 -3.40 16.57 -0.21
CA PRO A 26 -3.81 16.37 1.18
C PRO A 26 -3.12 15.18 1.87
N LEU A 27 -2.64 14.21 1.09
CA LEU A 27 -2.00 12.99 1.56
C LEU A 27 -0.48 13.12 1.68
N LEU A 28 0.14 14.12 1.05
CA LEU A 28 1.60 14.31 1.05
C LEU A 28 2.18 14.63 2.44
N ASN A 29 1.35 15.15 3.35
CA ASN A 29 1.75 15.47 4.73
C ASN A 29 1.62 14.27 5.68
N LEU A 30 1.06 13.14 5.22
CA LEU A 30 1.00 11.93 6.03
C LEU A 30 2.41 11.35 6.14
N ASN A 31 2.90 11.21 7.38
CA ASN A 31 4.28 10.81 7.63
C ASN A 31 4.57 9.33 7.34
N ASN A 32 3.54 8.52 7.09
CA ASN A 32 3.59 7.08 6.92
C ASN A 32 2.84 6.66 5.65
N ILE A 33 3.05 5.41 5.22
CA ILE A 33 2.36 4.79 4.08
C ILE A 33 0.89 5.14 4.08
N VAL A 34 0.38 5.58 2.94
CA VAL A 34 -1.05 5.68 2.72
C VAL A 34 -1.54 4.40 2.04
N LYS A 35 -2.31 3.57 2.76
CA LYS A 35 -3.06 2.45 2.17
C LYS A 35 -4.55 2.70 2.28
N VAL A 36 -5.32 2.07 1.41
CA VAL A 36 -6.78 2.15 1.42
C VAL A 36 -7.33 0.82 1.90
N HIS A 37 -8.19 0.86 2.91
CA HIS A 37 -8.93 -0.31 3.38
C HIS A 37 -9.93 -0.77 2.31
N GLN A 38 -10.06 -2.08 2.13
CA GLN A 38 -11.25 -2.66 1.51
C GLN A 38 -12.13 -3.22 2.62
N ASP A 39 -13.46 -3.21 2.43
CA ASP A 39 -14.48 -3.62 3.41
C ASP A 39 -14.32 -5.06 3.97
N ASP A 40 -13.31 -5.82 3.53
CA ASP A 40 -12.92 -7.13 4.04
C ASP A 40 -11.59 -7.03 4.80
N GLN A 41 -11.61 -7.37 6.10
CA GLN A 41 -10.63 -6.93 7.11
C GLN A 41 -9.17 -7.37 6.86
N GLU A 42 -8.92 -8.27 5.90
CA GLU A 42 -7.59 -8.78 5.59
C GLU A 42 -6.97 -8.21 4.31
N ALA A 43 -7.72 -7.46 3.51
CA ALA A 43 -7.30 -7.06 2.17
C ALA A 43 -6.78 -5.62 2.10
N ALA A 44 -5.47 -5.46 2.07
CA ALA A 44 -4.82 -4.20 1.73
C ALA A 44 -4.61 -4.10 0.21
N PHE A 45 -5.16 -3.06 -0.43
CA PHE A 45 -5.02 -2.86 -1.87
C PHE A 45 -3.62 -2.29 -2.22
N ASN A 46 -2.95 -2.88 -3.21
CA ASN A 46 -1.60 -2.48 -3.65
C ASN A 46 -1.60 -1.55 -4.87
N ALA A 47 -2.77 -1.12 -5.36
CA ALA A 47 -2.86 -0.33 -6.58
C ALA A 47 -2.51 1.14 -6.40
N VAL A 48 -2.54 1.64 -5.15
CA VAL A 48 -2.13 3.00 -4.81
C VAL A 48 -1.27 2.93 -3.56
N ILE A 49 0.00 3.33 -3.67
CA ILE A 49 0.94 3.37 -2.55
C ILE A 49 1.63 4.73 -2.57
N LEU A 50 1.54 5.47 -1.46
CA LEU A 50 2.27 6.70 -1.26
C LEU A 50 3.28 6.48 -0.15
N GLU A 51 4.55 6.75 -0.42
CA GLU A 51 5.63 6.48 0.52
C GLU A 51 6.78 7.46 0.48
N LYS A 52 7.44 7.61 1.62
CA LYS A 52 8.75 8.25 1.69
C LYS A 52 9.81 7.25 1.25
N LYS A 53 10.89 7.79 0.71
CA LYS A 53 12.10 7.02 0.45
C LYS A 53 12.51 6.25 1.71
N ASP A 54 13.02 5.04 1.51
CA ASP A 54 13.61 4.18 2.55
C ASP A 54 12.66 3.71 3.66
N ALA A 55 11.35 3.81 3.45
CA ALA A 55 10.38 3.53 4.49
C ALA A 55 10.37 2.07 4.98
N THR A 56 10.31 1.94 6.31
CA THR A 56 10.50 0.69 7.04
C THR A 56 9.45 -0.36 6.67
N PHE A 57 8.18 0.04 6.58
CA PHE A 57 7.10 -0.91 6.30
C PHE A 57 7.23 -1.50 4.89
N LEU A 58 7.60 -0.71 3.88
CA LEU A 58 7.84 -1.21 2.52
C LEU A 58 8.97 -2.24 2.49
N LYS A 59 10.05 -2.00 3.24
CA LYS A 59 11.16 -2.96 3.38
C LYS A 59 10.68 -4.28 4.01
N ARG A 60 9.88 -4.22 5.08
CA ARG A 60 9.27 -5.43 5.67
C ARG A 60 8.36 -6.17 4.70
N LEU A 61 7.54 -5.44 3.94
CA LEU A 61 6.66 -6.03 2.94
C LEU A 61 7.47 -6.70 1.82
N TYR A 62 8.55 -6.07 1.37
CA TYR A 62 9.48 -6.61 0.38
C TYR A 62 10.19 -7.86 0.91
N ASP A 63 10.73 -7.81 2.13
CA ASP A 63 11.40 -8.94 2.78
C ASP A 63 10.45 -10.11 3.07
N ALA A 64 9.16 -9.83 3.31
CA ALA A 64 8.16 -10.88 3.47
C ALA A 64 7.69 -11.48 2.13
N TYR A 65 8.05 -10.88 1.00
CA TYR A 65 7.69 -11.31 -0.35
C TYR A 65 8.53 -12.50 -0.87
N GLN A 66 9.40 -13.08 -0.05
CA GLN A 66 10.43 -14.05 -0.45
C GLN A 66 9.91 -15.35 -1.10
N ASN A 67 8.63 -15.69 -0.92
CA ASN A 67 8.05 -16.90 -1.50
C ASN A 67 6.74 -16.58 -2.22
N PHE A 68 6.81 -16.23 -3.50
CA PHE A 68 5.60 -16.09 -4.31
C PHE A 68 4.96 -17.46 -4.57
N ASN A 69 3.75 -17.65 -4.07
CA ASN A 69 2.92 -18.81 -4.36
C ASN A 69 1.87 -18.45 -5.41
N GLN A 70 2.07 -18.89 -6.65
CA GLN A 70 1.12 -18.65 -7.74
C GLN A 70 -0.28 -19.22 -7.49
N ASN A 71 -0.40 -20.26 -6.65
CA ASN A 71 -1.68 -20.88 -6.30
C ASN A 71 -2.47 -20.03 -5.29
N CYS A 72 -1.85 -18.98 -4.72
CA CYS A 72 -2.50 -18.00 -3.86
C CYS A 72 -1.91 -16.61 -4.11
N TRP A 73 -2.32 -16.00 -5.23
CA TRP A 73 -1.81 -14.70 -5.67
C TRP A 73 -2.06 -13.57 -4.66
N ASP A 74 -3.15 -13.66 -3.88
CA ASP A 74 -3.54 -12.68 -2.86
C ASP A 74 -2.83 -12.91 -1.52
N CYS A 75 -2.36 -14.13 -1.23
CA CYS A 75 -1.63 -14.46 0.00
C CYS A 75 -0.40 -13.59 0.21
N HIS A 76 0.39 -13.38 -0.86
CA HIS A 76 1.65 -12.64 -0.78
C HIS A 76 1.52 -11.18 -1.24
N SER A 77 0.36 -10.77 -1.76
CA SER A 77 0.12 -9.38 -2.16
C SER A 77 -0.77 -8.68 -1.14
N VAL A 78 -2.07 -8.98 -1.15
CA VAL A 78 -3.12 -8.24 -0.47
C VAL A 78 -3.23 -8.65 1.00
N ARG A 79 -3.23 -9.95 1.29
CA ARG A 79 -3.35 -10.49 2.66
C ARG A 79 -2.10 -10.27 3.48
N LEU A 80 -0.92 -10.46 2.89
CA LEU A 80 0.36 -10.21 3.55
C LEU A 80 0.47 -8.73 3.98
N ALA A 81 0.13 -7.82 3.06
CA ALA A 81 0.10 -6.40 3.34
C ALA A 81 -0.94 -6.04 4.43
N GLY A 82 -2.09 -6.72 4.47
CA GLY A 82 -3.09 -6.59 5.53
C GLY A 82 -2.55 -7.03 6.90
N ARG A 83 -1.98 -8.24 6.97
CA ARG A 83 -1.39 -8.78 8.21
C ARG A 83 -0.26 -7.90 8.76
N LEU A 84 0.63 -7.42 7.90
CA LEU A 84 1.71 -6.51 8.32
C LEU A 84 1.16 -5.17 8.84
N THR A 85 0.04 -4.70 8.29
CA THR A 85 -0.64 -3.48 8.80
C THR A 85 -1.11 -3.69 10.24
N SER A 86 -1.67 -4.86 10.55
CA SER A 86 -2.07 -5.20 11.93
C SER A 86 -0.88 -5.38 12.88
N MET A 87 0.26 -5.87 12.39
CA MET A 87 1.47 -6.07 13.21
C MET A 87 2.25 -4.78 13.46
N TYR A 88 2.26 -3.85 12.49
CA TYR A 88 3.04 -2.62 12.52
C TYR A 88 2.15 -1.38 12.33
N PRO A 89 1.11 -1.16 13.16
CA PRO A 89 0.12 -0.10 12.93
C PRO A 89 0.71 1.32 13.01
N ASN A 90 1.87 1.49 13.63
CA ASN A 90 2.56 2.79 13.74
C ASN A 90 3.42 3.12 12.52
N GLU A 91 3.68 2.16 11.63
CA GLU A 91 4.52 2.34 10.43
C GLU A 91 3.67 2.66 9.18
N ILE A 92 2.34 2.72 9.32
CA ILE A 92 1.40 2.84 8.20
C ILE A 92 0.13 3.61 8.61
N THR A 93 -0.38 4.43 7.70
CA THR A 93 -1.68 5.09 7.79
C THR A 93 -2.68 4.40 6.86
N VAL A 94 -3.77 3.89 7.45
CA VAL A 94 -4.88 3.29 6.69
C VAL A 94 -5.97 4.34 6.51
N LEU A 95 -6.28 4.65 5.25
CA LEU A 95 -7.37 5.53 4.86
C LEU A 95 -8.66 4.75 4.59
N PRO A 96 -9.82 5.39 4.83
CA PRO A 96 -11.12 4.83 4.48
C PRO A 96 -11.28 4.56 2.97
N THR A 97 -12.08 3.55 2.63
CA THR A 97 -12.39 3.10 1.26
C THR A 97 -12.86 4.24 0.35
N ASN A 98 -13.65 5.19 0.88
CA ASN A 98 -14.20 6.34 0.14
C ASN A 98 -13.18 7.46 -0.14
N THR A 99 -11.92 7.33 0.32
CA THR A 99 -10.90 8.35 0.06
C THR A 99 -10.24 8.16 -1.31
N ILE A 100 -10.19 6.92 -1.82
CA ILE A 100 -9.48 6.59 -3.07
C ILE A 100 -10.31 5.66 -3.98
N LEU A 101 -11.07 4.70 -3.45
CA LEU A 101 -11.71 3.65 -4.27
C LEU A 101 -13.12 3.99 -4.75
N ARG A 102 -13.84 4.89 -4.07
CA ARG A 102 -15.20 5.28 -4.43
C ARG A 102 -15.31 6.82 -4.43
N PRO A 103 -15.85 7.43 -5.49
CA PRO A 103 -16.20 8.85 -5.42
C PRO A 103 -17.24 9.06 -4.32
N SER A 104 -16.98 10.03 -3.44
CA SER A 104 -17.87 10.52 -2.39
C SER A 104 -18.98 11.39 -2.95
#